data_AF-A0A226D322-F1
#
_entry.id   AF-A0A226D322-F1
#
_cell.length_a   1.000
_cell.length_b   1.000
_cell.length_c   1.000
_cell.angle_alpha   90.00
_cell.angle_beta   90.00
_cell.angle_gamma   90.00
#
_symmetry.space_group_name_H-M   'P 1'
#
loop_
_entity.id
_entity.type
_entity.pdbx_description
1 polymer ?
#
loop_
_entity_poly.entity_id
_entity_poly.type
_entity_poly.pdbx_seq_one_letter_code
_entity_poly.pdbx_strand_id
1 'polypeptide(L)'
;MGRDYVDVAMVTVAVILEISVDSKKVVPKSGFWLWIFGSMILTAFYKTIFTTEVILPYKRTPLWRHIYDLEEHGFQFFLPLTPDKPLFYELYSNGTPLNNFLAFEFGSDIYELALYEGDFPRLLGYAKVANAFVAGDHENGWKSRDDVKPIWRELHYKRPTHLYSNLSRCEDKLAFVDKKGYVKDIIPFLNDNKDGVVFMEGADPDFLLQQHGIQINSSPRKNFVLDRVKFLMVSGIYKRWEEWFRRIRPNKLFPYYANWTRPTVEALEKLDFRSKFVTTLRIWGICCGFCVAVGIIELMYEQCHYLKKVVTYASRIMTENG
;
A
#
# COMPACT_ATOMS: atom_id res chain seq x y z
N MET A 1 -46.17 -28.85 19.29
CA MET A 1 -44.98 -28.97 18.42
C MET A 1 -44.56 -27.65 17.78
N GLY A 2 -45.44 -26.82 17.21
CA GLY A 2 -45.00 -25.60 16.50
C GLY A 2 -44.39 -24.47 17.36
N ARG A 3 -44.73 -24.38 18.66
CA ARG A 3 -44.29 -23.27 19.54
C ARG A 3 -42.81 -23.39 19.95
N ASP A 4 -42.33 -24.61 20.16
CA ASP A 4 -40.96 -24.86 20.64
C ASP A 4 -39.89 -24.55 19.57
N TYR A 5 -40.24 -24.71 18.28
CA TYR A 5 -39.32 -24.39 17.17
C TYR A 5 -39.09 -22.89 17.01
N VAL A 6 -40.11 -22.07 17.25
CA VAL A 6 -40.00 -20.61 17.15
C VAL A 6 -39.08 -20.07 18.25
N ASP A 7 -39.20 -20.58 19.46
CA ASP A 7 -38.35 -20.18 20.60
C ASP A 7 -36.88 -20.56 20.37
N VAL A 8 -36.62 -21.78 19.84
CA VAL A 8 -35.25 -22.19 19.50
C VAL A 8 -34.68 -21.31 18.40
N ALA A 9 -35.44 -21.01 17.34
CA ALA A 9 -34.98 -20.14 16.25
C ALA A 9 -34.66 -18.72 16.76
N MET A 10 -35.51 -18.15 17.61
CA MET A 10 -35.26 -16.83 18.22
C MET A 10 -33.98 -16.82 19.07
N VAL A 11 -33.79 -17.81 19.94
CA VAL A 11 -32.58 -17.91 20.77
C VAL A 11 -31.33 -18.07 19.91
N THR A 12 -31.42 -18.87 18.83
CA THR A 12 -30.29 -19.09 17.91
C THR A 12 -29.85 -17.79 17.22
N VAL A 13 -30.81 -16.98 16.76
CA VAL A 13 -30.54 -15.67 16.14
C VAL A 13 -30.03 -14.65 17.15
N ALA A 14 -30.61 -14.62 18.35
CA ALA A 14 -30.21 -13.68 19.40
C ALA A 14 -28.76 -13.89 19.84
N VAL A 15 -28.32 -15.15 19.93
CA VAL A 15 -26.93 -15.51 20.23
C VAL A 15 -25.96 -14.99 19.15
N ILE A 16 -26.31 -15.04 17.87
CA ILE A 16 -25.48 -14.46 16.78
C ILE A 16 -25.39 -12.93 16.92
N LEU A 17 -26.50 -12.29 17.30
CA LEU A 17 -26.58 -10.84 17.45
C LEU A 17 -26.01 -10.33 18.77
N GLU A 18 -25.47 -11.22 19.61
CA GLU A 18 -25.01 -10.91 20.98
C GLU A 18 -26.13 -10.33 21.87
N ILE A 19 -27.39 -10.65 21.58
CA ILE A 19 -28.57 -10.22 22.36
C ILE A 19 -28.85 -11.27 23.43
N SER A 20 -28.92 -10.85 24.69
CA SER A 20 -29.35 -11.74 25.77
C SER A 20 -30.86 -11.97 25.70
N VAL A 21 -31.27 -13.24 25.80
CA VAL A 21 -32.68 -13.63 25.88
C VAL A 21 -32.89 -14.38 27.18
N ASP A 22 -33.82 -13.89 28.00
CA ASP A 22 -34.18 -14.53 29.27
C ASP A 22 -35.13 -15.71 29.00
N SER A 23 -34.56 -16.90 28.75
CA SER A 23 -35.31 -18.13 28.51
C SER A 23 -35.12 -19.11 29.68
N LYS A 24 -36.14 -19.24 30.53
CA LYS A 24 -36.10 -20.09 31.74
C LYS A 24 -36.37 -21.58 31.47
N LYS A 25 -36.61 -22.01 30.23
CA LYS A 25 -37.18 -23.36 29.95
C LYS A 25 -36.42 -24.22 28.94
N VAL A 26 -35.34 -23.74 28.33
CA VAL A 26 -34.62 -24.52 27.31
C VAL A 26 -33.33 -25.07 27.92
N VAL A 27 -33.29 -26.39 28.17
CA VAL A 27 -32.05 -27.07 28.57
C VAL A 27 -31.18 -27.24 27.32
N PRO A 28 -29.99 -26.61 27.25
CA PRO A 28 -29.17 -26.65 26.05
C PRO A 28 -28.58 -28.04 25.83
N LYS A 29 -28.85 -28.65 24.66
CA LYS A 29 -28.14 -29.84 24.18
C LYS A 29 -26.66 -29.48 23.86
N SER A 30 -25.77 -30.46 23.77
CA SER A 30 -24.33 -30.24 23.47
C SER A 30 -24.09 -29.42 22.20
N GLY A 31 -24.90 -29.61 21.16
CA GLY A 31 -24.82 -28.85 19.90
C GLY A 31 -25.09 -27.34 20.07
N PHE A 32 -25.87 -26.93 21.06
CA PHE A 32 -26.16 -25.52 21.33
C PHE A 32 -24.94 -24.78 21.89
N TRP A 33 -24.13 -25.44 22.72
CA TRP A 33 -22.88 -24.86 23.21
C TRP A 33 -21.87 -24.69 22.09
N LEU A 34 -21.76 -25.68 21.20
CA LEU A 34 -20.88 -25.60 20.03
C LEU A 34 -21.31 -24.44 19.11
N TRP A 35 -22.62 -24.21 18.98
CA TRP A 35 -23.16 -23.05 18.28
C TRP A 35 -22.80 -21.71 18.96
N ILE A 36 -22.97 -21.58 20.29
CA ILE A 36 -22.59 -20.37 21.03
C ILE A 36 -21.10 -20.07 20.90
N PHE A 37 -20.25 -21.08 21.08
CA PHE A 37 -18.81 -20.89 20.92
C PHE A 37 -18.46 -20.51 19.47
N GLY A 38 -19.11 -21.15 18.49
CA GLY A 38 -18.96 -20.79 17.08
C GLY A 38 -19.36 -19.34 16.79
N SER A 39 -20.50 -18.88 17.31
CA SER A 39 -20.97 -17.51 17.10
C SER A 39 -20.08 -16.48 17.82
N MET A 40 -19.60 -16.79 19.02
CA MET A 40 -18.71 -15.90 19.78
C MET A 40 -17.34 -15.77 19.11
N ILE A 41 -16.75 -16.88 18.64
CA ILE A 41 -15.51 -16.85 17.87
C ILE A 41 -15.74 -16.04 16.59
N LEU A 42 -16.87 -16.25 15.91
CA LEU A 42 -17.22 -15.54 14.70
C LEU A 42 -17.35 -14.03 14.92
N THR A 43 -18.08 -13.58 15.93
CA THR A 43 -18.24 -12.14 16.19
C THR A 43 -16.92 -11.50 16.62
N ALA A 44 -16.09 -12.21 17.38
CA ALA A 44 -14.74 -11.76 17.72
C ALA A 44 -13.87 -11.64 16.46
N PHE A 45 -13.83 -12.66 15.59
CA PHE A 45 -13.10 -12.60 14.33
C PHE A 45 -13.61 -11.50 13.41
N TYR A 46 -14.93 -11.33 13.28
CA TYR A 46 -15.52 -10.26 12.48
C TYR A 46 -15.09 -8.89 13.01
N LYS A 47 -15.19 -8.66 14.32
CA LYS A 47 -14.76 -7.41 14.97
C LYS A 47 -13.26 -7.17 14.76
N THR A 48 -12.42 -8.18 14.94
CA THR A 48 -10.96 -8.06 14.74
C THR A 48 -10.61 -7.82 13.29
N ILE A 49 -11.19 -8.55 12.33
CA ILE A 49 -10.93 -8.34 10.89
C ILE A 49 -11.42 -6.95 10.48
N PHE A 50 -12.63 -6.56 10.91
CA PHE A 50 -13.17 -5.25 10.60
C PHE A 50 -12.32 -4.13 11.20
N THR A 51 -11.92 -4.21 12.47
CA THR A 51 -11.05 -3.18 13.06
C THR A 51 -9.67 -3.17 12.44
N THR A 52 -9.09 -4.33 12.15
CA THR A 52 -7.74 -4.37 11.55
C THR A 52 -7.78 -3.83 10.11
N GLU A 53 -8.77 -4.19 9.30
CA GLU A 53 -8.85 -3.77 7.90
C GLU A 53 -9.41 -2.36 7.70
N VAL A 54 -10.36 -1.92 8.53
CA VAL A 54 -10.92 -0.55 8.45
C VAL A 54 -9.94 0.47 9.04
N ILE A 55 -9.16 0.10 10.06
CA ILE A 55 -8.24 1.04 10.71
C ILE A 55 -6.85 1.00 10.08
N LEU A 56 -6.36 -0.17 9.64
CA LEU A 56 -5.05 -0.31 9.00
C LEU A 56 -5.25 -0.64 7.52
N PRO A 57 -5.13 0.34 6.61
CA PRO A 57 -5.17 0.06 5.19
C PRO A 57 -4.07 -0.95 4.86
N TYR A 58 -4.43 -1.96 4.07
CA TYR A 58 -3.51 -3.01 3.64
C TYR A 58 -2.27 -2.41 2.99
N LYS A 59 -1.12 -2.59 3.66
CA LYS A 59 0.16 -2.14 3.13
C LYS A 59 0.66 -3.17 2.13
N ARG A 60 0.46 -2.87 0.85
CA ARG A 60 1.17 -3.59 -0.22
C ARG A 60 2.66 -3.30 -0.08
N THR A 61 3.46 -4.33 0.14
CA THR A 61 4.92 -4.23 0.18
C THR A 61 5.45 -4.46 -1.23
N PRO A 62 6.29 -3.57 -1.78
CA PRO A 62 6.97 -3.83 -3.04
C PRO A 62 7.85 -5.09 -2.92
N LEU A 63 8.02 -5.81 -4.04
CA LEU A 63 8.84 -7.02 -4.09
C LEU A 63 10.35 -6.74 -4.03
N TRP A 64 10.74 -5.50 -4.31
CA TRP A 64 12.11 -5.03 -4.28
C TRP A 64 12.38 -4.26 -2.98
N ARG A 65 13.63 -4.24 -2.52
CA ARG A 65 14.04 -3.53 -1.29
C ARG A 65 14.86 -2.29 -1.60
N HIS A 66 15.67 -2.35 -2.65
CA HIS A 66 16.58 -1.28 -3.02
C HIS A 66 16.34 -0.82 -4.45
N ILE A 67 16.70 0.43 -4.75
CA ILE A 67 16.53 0.97 -6.11
C ILE A 67 17.35 0.21 -7.16
N TYR A 68 18.50 -0.35 -6.77
CA TYR A 68 19.34 -1.14 -7.68
C TYR A 68 18.75 -2.50 -8.03
N ASP A 69 17.77 -2.99 -7.27
CA ASP A 69 17.00 -4.17 -7.67
C ASP A 69 16.14 -3.83 -8.90
N LEU A 70 15.66 -2.59 -9.04
CA LEU A 70 14.79 -2.18 -10.16
C LEU A 70 15.53 -2.16 -11.50
N GLU A 71 16.80 -1.75 -11.49
CA GLU A 71 17.64 -1.72 -12.68
C GLU A 71 17.78 -3.13 -13.28
N GLU A 72 18.01 -4.15 -12.44
CA GLU A 72 18.16 -5.55 -12.87
C GLU A 72 16.87 -6.10 -13.48
N HIS A 73 15.72 -5.56 -13.09
CA HIS A 73 14.44 -5.91 -13.67
C HIS A 73 14.15 -5.14 -14.97
N GLY A 74 15.01 -4.20 -15.38
CA GLY A 74 14.84 -3.40 -16.60
C GLY A 74 13.80 -2.29 -16.44
N PHE A 75 13.69 -1.69 -15.25
CA PHE A 75 12.82 -0.54 -15.06
C PHE A 75 13.33 0.69 -15.82
N GLN A 76 12.39 1.47 -16.35
CA GLN A 76 12.65 2.79 -16.89
C GLN A 76 12.12 3.86 -15.94
N PHE A 77 12.95 4.89 -15.70
CA PHE A 77 12.71 5.89 -14.67
C PHE A 77 12.24 7.22 -15.25
N PHE A 78 11.11 7.74 -14.79
CA PHE A 78 10.66 9.09 -15.08
C PHE A 78 11.27 10.05 -14.07
N LEU A 79 11.93 11.08 -14.58
CA LEU A 79 12.59 12.10 -13.78
C LEU A 79 11.97 13.47 -14.04
N PRO A 80 11.60 14.22 -12.99
CA PRO A 80 11.01 15.53 -13.13
C PRO A 80 12.07 16.58 -13.52
N LEU A 81 11.77 17.37 -14.54
CA LEU A 81 12.55 18.54 -14.91
C LEU A 81 12.37 19.66 -13.90
N THR A 82 13.44 20.45 -13.71
CA THR A 82 13.44 21.60 -12.81
C THR A 82 12.34 22.59 -13.21
N PRO A 83 11.30 22.82 -12.38
CA PRO A 83 10.13 23.62 -12.77
C PRO A 83 10.42 25.11 -12.93
N ASP A 84 11.50 25.60 -12.32
CA ASP A 84 11.85 27.03 -12.27
C ASP A 84 12.51 27.56 -13.54
N LYS A 85 12.86 26.69 -14.50
CA LYS A 85 13.51 27.07 -15.75
C LYS A 85 12.50 27.03 -16.92
N PRO A 86 12.04 28.19 -17.44
CA PRO A 86 11.09 28.23 -18.56
C PRO A 86 11.57 27.47 -19.79
N LEU A 87 12.88 27.48 -20.05
CA LEU A 87 13.51 26.76 -21.15
C LEU A 87 13.19 25.25 -21.15
N PHE A 88 13.22 24.61 -19.97
CA PHE A 88 12.92 23.17 -19.87
C PHE A 88 11.46 22.86 -20.16
N TYR A 89 10.55 23.78 -19.85
CA TYR A 89 9.16 23.65 -20.25
C TYR A 89 8.98 23.73 -21.76
N GLU A 90 9.62 24.71 -22.40
CA GLU A 90 9.55 24.91 -23.85
C GLU A 90 10.10 23.70 -24.60
N LEU A 91 11.30 23.23 -24.23
CA LEU A 91 11.92 22.02 -24.82
C LEU A 91 11.02 20.79 -24.66
N TYR A 92 10.52 20.55 -23.44
CA TYR A 92 9.60 19.43 -23.18
C TYR A 92 8.30 19.55 -23.98
N SER A 93 7.74 20.76 -24.08
CA SER A 93 6.49 21.01 -24.83
C SER A 93 6.64 20.85 -26.34
N ASN A 94 7.84 21.13 -26.87
CA ASN A 94 8.19 20.96 -28.28
C ASN A 94 8.61 19.52 -28.60
N GLY A 95 8.67 18.62 -27.62
CA GLY A 95 9.15 17.26 -27.79
C GLY A 95 10.63 17.17 -28.13
N THR A 96 11.41 18.21 -27.78
CA THR A 96 12.86 18.20 -27.95
C THR A 96 13.48 17.36 -26.83
N PRO A 97 14.20 16.27 -27.15
CA PRO A 97 14.81 15.42 -26.13
C PRO A 97 15.87 16.21 -25.36
N LEU A 98 15.90 16.03 -24.04
CA LEU A 98 16.97 16.56 -23.21
C LEU A 98 18.07 15.52 -23.11
N ASN A 99 19.23 15.83 -23.68
CA ASN A 99 20.37 14.92 -23.70
C ASN A 99 21.27 15.06 -22.46
N ASN A 100 21.03 16.08 -21.64
CA ASN A 100 21.88 16.44 -20.50
C ASN A 100 21.22 16.01 -19.19
N PHE A 101 21.85 15.09 -18.46
CA PHE A 101 21.33 14.57 -17.21
C PHE A 101 21.34 15.62 -16.08
N LEU A 102 22.20 16.65 -16.18
CA LEU A 102 22.23 17.78 -15.24
C LEU A 102 20.99 18.69 -15.35
N ALA A 103 20.07 18.43 -16.29
CA ALA A 103 18.78 19.10 -16.34
C ALA A 103 17.85 18.71 -15.16
N PHE A 104 18.10 17.55 -14.55
CA PHE A 104 17.36 17.06 -13.39
C PHE A 104 17.92 17.64 -12.09
N GLU A 105 17.05 17.88 -11.12
CA GLU A 105 17.43 18.58 -9.87
C GLU A 105 18.50 17.84 -9.07
N PHE A 106 18.46 16.51 -9.04
CA PHE A 106 19.44 15.65 -8.37
C PHE A 106 20.53 15.12 -9.32
N GLY A 107 20.65 15.71 -10.52
CA GLY A 107 21.60 15.27 -11.54
C GLY A 107 23.04 15.28 -11.03
N SER A 108 23.46 16.36 -10.36
CA SER A 108 24.79 16.48 -9.77
C SER A 108 25.06 15.41 -8.70
N ASP A 109 24.08 15.12 -7.84
CA ASP A 109 24.24 14.09 -6.79
C ASP A 109 24.41 12.70 -7.37
N ILE A 110 23.71 12.39 -8.48
CA ILE A 110 23.88 11.16 -9.23
C ILE A 110 25.29 11.08 -9.84
N TYR A 111 25.83 12.17 -10.39
CA TYR A 111 27.20 12.19 -10.89
C TYR A 111 28.21 11.91 -9.78
N GLU A 112 28.09 12.56 -8.63
CA GLU A 112 28.98 12.30 -7.49
C GLU A 112 28.88 10.86 -7.01
N LEU A 113 27.66 10.31 -6.93
CA LEU A 113 27.42 8.93 -6.52
C LEU A 113 27.96 7.91 -7.53
N ALA A 114 27.91 8.21 -8.83
CA ALA A 114 28.48 7.37 -9.87
C ALA A 114 30.01 7.23 -9.75
N LEU A 115 30.68 8.24 -9.18
CA LEU A 115 32.12 8.27 -8.90
C LEU A 115 32.50 7.63 -7.56
N TYR A 116 31.57 6.98 -6.86
CA TYR A 116 31.86 6.33 -5.59
C TYR A 116 32.79 5.11 -5.76
N GLU A 117 33.99 5.17 -5.18
CA GLU A 117 35.03 4.13 -5.25
C GLU A 117 35.17 3.29 -3.95
N GLY A 118 34.26 3.44 -2.99
CA GLY A 118 34.34 2.73 -1.70
C GLY A 118 33.75 1.32 -1.72
N ASP A 119 33.96 0.56 -0.63
CA ASP A 119 33.57 -0.86 -0.56
C ASP A 119 32.21 -1.12 0.10
N PHE A 120 31.43 -0.09 0.46
CA PHE A 120 30.18 -0.31 1.18
C PHE A 120 29.11 -0.89 0.24
N PRO A 121 28.59 -2.12 0.47
CA PRO A 121 27.78 -2.83 -0.53
C PRO A 121 26.55 -2.07 -1.00
N ARG A 122 25.86 -1.36 -0.10
CA ARG A 122 24.67 -0.57 -0.45
C ARG A 122 25.01 0.63 -1.33
N LEU A 123 26.13 1.32 -1.04
CA LEU A 123 26.58 2.47 -1.83
C LEU A 123 27.14 2.03 -3.18
N LEU A 124 27.77 0.86 -3.27
CA LEU A 124 28.13 0.25 -4.55
C LEU A 124 26.90 -0.04 -5.40
N GLY A 125 25.81 -0.55 -4.80
CA GLY A 125 24.54 -0.71 -5.50
C GLY A 125 23.96 0.61 -6.01
N TYR A 126 24.03 1.68 -5.20
CA TYR A 126 23.61 3.02 -5.63
C TYR A 126 24.50 3.59 -6.74
N ALA A 127 25.82 3.40 -6.65
CA ALA A 127 26.78 3.82 -7.65
C ALA A 127 26.54 3.10 -8.99
N LYS A 128 26.17 1.82 -8.97
CA LYS A 128 25.78 1.06 -10.17
C LYS A 128 24.58 1.73 -10.89
N VAL A 129 23.51 2.02 -10.14
CA VAL A 129 22.33 2.69 -10.68
C VAL A 129 22.66 4.09 -11.18
N ALA A 130 23.46 4.84 -10.42
CA ALA A 130 23.91 6.18 -10.81
C ALA A 130 24.73 6.15 -12.11
N ASN A 131 25.63 5.18 -12.26
CA ASN A 131 26.37 4.96 -13.50
C ASN A 131 25.43 4.64 -14.66
N ALA A 132 24.38 3.85 -14.45
CA ALA A 132 23.38 3.57 -15.49
C ALA A 132 22.58 4.81 -15.90
N PHE A 133 22.28 5.72 -14.98
CA PHE A 133 21.69 7.02 -15.29
C PHE A 133 22.62 7.88 -16.15
N VAL A 134 23.90 7.99 -15.74
CA VAL A 134 24.93 8.81 -16.40
C VAL A 134 25.34 8.25 -17.77
N ALA A 135 25.33 6.93 -17.95
CA ALA A 135 25.71 6.29 -19.21
C ALA A 135 24.81 6.69 -20.40
N GLY A 136 23.59 7.15 -20.12
CA GLY A 136 22.66 7.68 -21.13
C GLY A 136 22.86 9.17 -21.46
N ASP A 137 23.77 9.87 -20.78
CA ASP A 137 24.06 11.27 -21.09
C ASP A 137 24.99 11.36 -22.31
N HIS A 138 24.53 12.01 -23.38
CA HIS A 138 25.27 12.13 -24.64
C HIS A 138 26.25 13.32 -24.65
N GLU A 139 26.09 14.31 -23.76
CA GLU A 139 26.88 15.54 -23.81
C GLU A 139 28.22 15.44 -23.08
N ASN A 140 28.35 14.53 -22.11
CA ASN A 140 29.44 14.58 -21.13
C ASN A 140 30.80 14.02 -21.58
N GLY A 141 31.03 13.78 -22.87
CA GLY A 141 32.34 13.40 -23.43
C GLY A 141 32.91 12.07 -22.92
N TRP A 142 32.24 11.42 -21.96
CA TRP A 142 32.33 9.99 -21.73
C TRP A 142 31.96 9.35 -23.06
N LYS A 143 32.75 8.37 -23.52
CA LYS A 143 32.56 7.70 -24.80
C LYS A 143 31.22 6.97 -24.79
N SER A 144 30.13 7.71 -24.94
CA SER A 144 28.79 7.20 -25.06
C SER A 144 28.85 6.34 -26.30
N ARG A 145 28.74 5.03 -26.11
CA ARG A 145 28.51 4.15 -27.24
C ARG A 145 27.15 4.58 -27.75
N ASP A 146 27.08 5.03 -29.01
CA ASP A 146 25.85 5.54 -29.63
C ASP A 146 24.65 4.57 -29.50
N ASP A 147 24.90 3.32 -29.10
CA ASP A 147 23.93 2.26 -28.87
C ASP A 147 23.28 2.23 -27.46
N VAL A 148 23.75 3.02 -26.48
CA VAL A 148 23.21 2.96 -25.11
C VAL A 148 21.98 3.86 -24.96
N LYS A 149 20.80 3.24 -24.95
CA LYS A 149 19.55 3.94 -24.67
C LYS A 149 19.49 4.36 -23.18
N PRO A 150 19.13 5.62 -22.86
CA PRO A 150 18.94 6.05 -21.48
C PRO A 150 17.89 5.21 -20.74
N ILE A 151 18.19 4.83 -19.50
CA ILE A 151 17.23 4.14 -18.61
C ILE A 151 16.16 5.09 -18.04
N TRP A 152 16.21 6.37 -18.41
CA TRP A 152 15.33 7.40 -17.90
C TRP A 152 14.55 8.10 -19.01
N ARG A 153 13.50 8.82 -18.61
CA ARG A 153 12.72 9.74 -19.45
C ARG A 153 12.39 10.99 -18.66
N GLU A 154 12.43 12.12 -19.35
CA GLU A 154 12.03 13.40 -18.80
C GLU A 154 10.52 13.51 -18.61
N LEU A 155 10.14 14.25 -17.57
CA LEU A 155 8.77 14.56 -17.26
C LEU A 155 8.68 15.99 -16.71
N HIS A 156 7.64 16.74 -17.05
CA HIS A 156 7.45 18.08 -16.50
C HIS A 156 6.18 18.16 -15.66
N TYR A 157 6.28 18.76 -14.46
CA TYR A 157 5.13 18.96 -13.55
C TYR A 157 3.89 19.62 -14.16
N LYS A 158 4.07 20.48 -15.17
CA LYS A 158 2.98 21.17 -15.89
C LYS A 158 2.16 20.25 -16.80
N ARG A 159 2.57 18.99 -16.97
CA ARG A 159 1.91 17.99 -17.85
C ARG A 159 1.49 16.75 -17.02
N PRO A 160 0.53 16.90 -16.09
CA PRO A 160 0.08 15.80 -15.23
C PRO A 160 -0.50 14.61 -16.02
N THR A 161 -1.07 14.85 -17.19
CA THR A 161 -1.59 13.79 -18.06
C THR A 161 -0.49 12.83 -18.52
N HIS A 162 0.73 13.32 -18.77
CA HIS A 162 1.86 12.49 -19.20
C HIS A 162 2.38 11.62 -18.06
N LEU A 163 2.30 12.09 -16.81
CA LEU A 163 2.67 11.29 -15.64
C LEU A 163 1.75 10.07 -15.55
N TYR A 164 0.44 10.31 -15.49
CA TYR A 164 -0.54 9.25 -15.29
C TYR A 164 -0.56 8.26 -16.48
N SER A 165 -0.62 8.75 -17.72
CA SER A 165 -0.74 7.90 -18.91
C SER A 165 0.46 6.98 -19.14
N ASN A 166 1.62 7.38 -18.63
CA ASN A 166 2.83 6.56 -18.70
C ASN A 166 2.86 5.58 -17.53
N LEU A 167 2.70 6.04 -16.29
CA LEU A 167 2.82 5.18 -15.11
C LEU A 167 1.67 4.18 -14.95
N SER A 168 0.47 4.45 -15.49
CA SER A 168 -0.68 3.55 -15.36
C SER A 168 -0.56 2.27 -16.20
N ARG A 169 0.44 2.19 -17.09
CA ARG A 169 0.73 1.02 -17.92
C ARG A 169 1.47 -0.03 -17.11
N CYS A 170 0.72 -0.88 -16.40
CA CYS A 170 1.28 -1.94 -15.56
C CYS A 170 2.12 -2.99 -16.31
N GLU A 171 1.98 -3.08 -17.63
CA GLU A 171 2.80 -3.97 -18.48
C GLU A 171 4.24 -3.46 -18.59
N ASP A 172 4.42 -2.14 -18.58
CA ASP A 172 5.71 -1.51 -18.67
C ASP A 172 6.31 -1.38 -17.25
N LYS A 173 7.59 -1.75 -17.11
CA LYS A 173 8.32 -1.59 -15.84
C LYS A 173 8.74 -0.13 -15.68
N LEU A 174 7.83 0.71 -15.21
CA LEU A 174 8.03 2.14 -15.09
C LEU A 174 8.08 2.56 -13.63
N ALA A 175 9.01 3.44 -13.30
CA ALA A 175 9.14 4.05 -11.97
C ALA A 175 9.22 5.56 -12.12
N PHE A 176 8.72 6.31 -11.13
CA PHE A 176 8.90 7.75 -11.04
C PHE A 176 9.79 8.06 -9.84
N VAL A 177 10.83 8.86 -10.04
CA VAL A 177 11.82 9.19 -9.01
C VAL A 177 11.81 10.68 -8.77
N ASP A 178 11.62 11.05 -7.52
CA ASP A 178 11.54 12.44 -7.09
C ASP A 178 11.88 12.52 -5.58
N LYS A 179 11.96 13.72 -5.03
CA LYS A 179 12.15 13.95 -3.61
C LYS A 179 11.05 13.25 -2.81
N LYS A 180 11.43 12.61 -1.71
CA LYS A 180 10.52 11.92 -0.78
C LYS A 180 9.29 12.74 -0.41
N GLY A 181 9.48 14.04 -0.14
CA GLY A 181 8.39 14.95 0.17
C GLY A 181 7.39 15.10 -0.98
N TYR A 182 7.87 15.20 -2.22
CA TYR A 182 7.04 15.37 -3.40
C TYR A 182 6.33 14.07 -3.77
N VAL A 183 7.01 12.92 -3.70
CA VAL A 183 6.38 11.60 -3.90
C VAL A 183 5.18 11.42 -2.97
N LYS A 184 5.34 11.76 -1.69
CA LYS A 184 4.25 11.69 -0.71
C LYS A 184 3.05 12.55 -1.08
N ASP A 185 3.28 13.74 -1.63
CA ASP A 185 2.22 14.67 -2.05
C ASP A 185 1.58 14.26 -3.39
N ILE A 186 2.31 13.55 -4.25
CA ILE A 186 1.84 13.09 -5.58
C ILE A 186 1.05 11.79 -5.50
N ILE A 187 1.38 10.87 -4.59
CA ILE A 187 0.71 9.56 -4.47
C ILE A 187 -0.82 9.69 -4.31
N PRO A 188 -1.36 10.55 -3.41
CA PRO A 188 -2.81 10.71 -3.28
C PRO A 188 -3.48 11.18 -4.57
N PHE A 189 -2.81 12.04 -5.34
CA PHE A 189 -3.28 12.50 -6.65
C PHE A 189 -3.28 11.39 -7.69
N LEU A 190 -2.22 10.58 -7.76
CA LEU A 190 -2.15 9.44 -8.67
C LEU A 190 -3.17 8.36 -8.34
N ASN A 191 -3.42 8.11 -7.05
CA ASN A 191 -4.37 7.12 -6.55
C ASN A 191 -5.84 7.57 -6.64
N ASP A 192 -6.10 8.84 -6.94
CA ASP A 192 -7.43 9.36 -7.23
C ASP A 192 -7.80 9.13 -8.71
N ASN A 193 -7.81 7.86 -9.12
CA ASN A 193 -8.05 7.47 -10.50
C ASN A 193 -9.20 6.48 -10.65
N LYS A 194 -9.83 6.51 -11.84
CA LYS A 194 -11.00 5.66 -12.17
C LYS A 194 -10.60 4.23 -12.53
N ASP A 195 -9.36 4.02 -12.95
CA ASP A 195 -8.86 2.72 -13.43
C ASP A 195 -8.55 1.76 -12.27
N GLY A 196 -8.57 2.24 -11.02
CA GLY A 196 -8.28 1.44 -9.84
C GLY A 196 -6.80 1.05 -9.72
N VAL A 197 -5.92 1.70 -10.48
CA VAL A 197 -4.47 1.49 -10.42
C VAL A 197 -3.95 2.09 -9.13
N VAL A 198 -3.12 1.35 -8.39
CA VAL A 198 -2.59 1.79 -7.11
C VAL A 198 -1.09 2.01 -7.23
N PHE A 199 -0.69 3.25 -7.03
CA PHE A 199 0.68 3.72 -6.95
C PHE A 199 1.14 3.74 -5.50
N MET A 200 2.42 3.40 -5.30
CA MET A 200 3.02 3.22 -3.98
C MET A 200 4.37 3.92 -3.92
N GLU A 201 4.74 4.35 -2.71
CA GLU A 201 6.10 4.83 -2.42
C GLU A 201 7.09 3.65 -2.54
N GLY A 202 8.31 3.96 -2.95
CA GLY A 202 9.40 2.99 -3.01
C GLY A 202 9.83 2.46 -1.63
N ALA A 203 10.50 1.30 -1.62
CA ALA A 203 11.02 0.70 -0.38
C ALA A 203 12.36 1.28 0.11
N ASP A 204 13.03 2.09 -0.71
CA ASP A 204 14.37 2.61 -0.42
C ASP A 204 14.36 4.11 -0.10
N PRO A 205 14.06 4.50 1.16
CA PRO A 205 13.94 5.90 1.54
C PRO A 205 15.29 6.63 1.61
N ASP A 206 16.40 5.91 1.55
CA ASP A 206 17.74 6.48 1.75
C ASP A 206 18.52 6.65 0.44
N PHE A 207 17.93 6.31 -0.71
CA PHE A 207 18.57 6.58 -1.99
C PHE A 207 18.77 8.09 -2.18
N LEU A 208 20.00 8.50 -2.48
CA LEU A 208 20.41 9.91 -2.52
C LEU A 208 20.11 10.69 -1.23
N LEU A 209 20.13 10.02 -0.07
CA LEU A 209 19.98 10.70 1.21
C LEU A 209 21.25 11.51 1.50
N GLN A 210 21.29 12.71 0.95
CA GLN A 210 22.38 13.63 1.17
C GLN A 210 22.11 14.42 2.45
N GLN A 211 23.04 14.32 3.40
CA GLN A 211 23.09 15.27 4.50
C GLN A 211 23.60 16.59 3.95
N HIS A 212 22.67 17.52 3.73
CA HIS A 212 23.01 18.87 3.31
C HIS A 212 23.78 19.54 4.46
N GLY A 213 25.08 19.70 4.27
CA GLY A 213 25.96 20.44 5.15
C GLY A 213 26.33 21.78 4.53
N ILE A 214 26.53 22.80 5.35
CA ILE A 214 27.13 24.04 4.86
C ILE A 214 28.64 23.83 4.86
N GLN A 215 29.20 23.63 3.67
CA GLN A 215 30.65 23.55 3.50
C GLN A 215 31.25 24.94 3.64
N ILE A 216 31.90 25.20 4.78
CA ILE A 216 32.65 26.43 5.00
C ILE A 216 34.12 26.04 4.99
N ASN A 217 34.87 26.53 3.99
CA ASN A 217 36.30 26.30 3.91
C ASN A 217 36.96 26.69 5.24
N SER A 218 37.78 25.79 5.79
CA SER A 218 38.47 26.01 7.05
C SER A 218 39.42 27.20 6.92
N SER A 219 39.07 28.33 7.53
CA SER A 219 40.02 29.42 7.71
C SER A 219 40.94 29.08 8.89
N PRO A 220 42.25 29.42 8.84
CA PRO A 220 43.20 29.14 9.93
C PRO A 220 42.90 29.86 11.26
N ARG A 221 41.86 30.70 11.32
CA ARG A 221 41.34 31.35 12.54
C ARG A 221 39.89 30.95 12.75
N LYS A 222 39.43 30.94 14.02
CA LYS A 222 38.03 30.70 14.39
C LYS A 222 37.10 31.51 13.50
N ASN A 223 36.29 30.82 12.70
CA ASN A 223 35.37 31.46 11.76
C ASN A 223 34.06 31.79 12.48
N PHE A 224 33.92 33.05 12.90
CA PHE A 224 32.71 33.56 13.56
C PHE A 224 31.44 33.26 12.75
N VAL A 225 31.49 33.29 11.42
CA VAL A 225 30.34 33.00 10.55
C VAL A 225 29.93 31.54 10.70
N LEU A 226 30.89 30.61 10.71
CA LEU A 226 30.62 29.18 10.90
C LEU A 226 29.94 28.92 12.24
N ASP A 227 30.42 29.53 13.32
CA ASP A 227 29.84 29.35 14.65
C ASP A 227 28.40 29.88 14.71
N ARG A 228 28.11 31.02 14.05
CA ARG A 228 26.75 31.58 13.97
C ARG A 228 25.82 30.74 13.11
N VAL A 229 26.30 30.23 11.98
CA VAL A 229 25.52 29.34 11.10
C VAL A 229 25.21 28.02 11.82
N LYS A 230 26.19 27.42 12.49
CA LYS A 230 25.97 26.24 13.34
C LYS A 230 24.93 26.52 14.42
N PHE A 231 25.02 27.65 15.11
CA PHE A 231 24.02 28.03 16.10
C PHE A 231 22.62 28.18 15.50
N LEU A 232 22.50 28.79 14.31
CA LEU A 232 21.22 28.93 13.60
C LEU A 232 20.63 27.59 13.14
N MET A 233 21.47 26.62 12.75
CA MET A 233 21.03 25.26 12.41
C MET A 233 20.63 24.47 13.67
N VAL A 234 21.46 24.47 14.71
CA VAL A 234 21.23 23.69 15.94
C VAL A 234 20.08 24.25 16.80
N SER A 235 19.85 25.57 16.78
CA SER A 235 18.72 26.20 17.48
C SER A 235 17.35 25.89 16.86
N GLY A 236 17.32 25.27 15.68
CA GLY A 236 16.07 25.00 14.93
C GLY A 236 15.48 26.23 14.25
N ILE A 237 16.12 27.40 14.33
CA ILE A 237 15.69 28.62 13.64
C ILE A 237 15.67 28.35 12.14
N TYR A 238 16.75 27.81 11.56
CA TYR A 238 16.82 27.48 10.14
C TYR A 238 15.63 26.61 9.68
N LYS A 239 15.39 25.51 10.39
CA LYS A 239 14.28 24.59 10.11
C LYS A 239 12.92 25.28 10.15
N ARG A 240 12.71 26.18 11.13
CA ARG A 240 11.47 26.98 11.21
C ARG A 240 11.31 27.91 10.00
N TRP A 241 12.37 28.57 9.56
CA TRP A 241 12.35 29.42 8.36
C TRP A 241 12.09 28.62 7.09
N GLU A 242 12.72 27.46 6.94
CA GLU A 242 12.51 26.53 5.84
C GLU A 242 11.05 26.04 5.80
N GLU A 243 10.50 25.59 6.93
CA GLU A 243 9.10 25.16 7.03
C GLU A 243 8.13 26.30 6.72
N TRP A 244 8.42 27.52 7.20
CA TRP A 244 7.62 28.71 6.91
C TRP A 244 7.67 29.07 5.42
N PHE A 245 8.86 29.06 4.81
CA PHE A 245 9.02 29.36 3.38
C PHE A 245 8.29 28.33 2.52
N ARG A 246 8.38 27.04 2.86
CA ARG A 246 7.66 25.96 2.18
C ARG A 246 6.14 26.12 2.27
N ARG A 247 5.61 26.70 3.35
CA ARG A 247 4.17 27.00 3.48
C ARG A 247 3.73 28.18 2.61
N ILE A 248 4.55 29.23 2.53
CA ILE A 248 4.20 30.44 1.75
C ILE A 248 4.41 30.23 0.26
N ARG A 249 5.43 29.46 -0.12
CA ARG A 249 5.75 29.12 -1.51
C ARG A 249 5.85 27.61 -1.64
N PRO A 250 4.71 26.89 -1.61
CA PRO A 250 4.73 25.46 -1.87
C PRO A 250 5.20 25.23 -3.30
N ASN A 251 6.01 24.18 -3.48
CA ASN A 251 6.44 23.77 -4.80
C ASN A 251 5.23 23.35 -5.63
N LYS A 252 5.16 23.84 -6.87
CA LYS A 252 4.05 23.55 -7.77
C LYS A 252 4.26 22.17 -8.39
N LEU A 253 3.64 21.16 -7.81
CA LEU A 253 3.69 19.76 -8.28
C LEU A 253 2.53 19.46 -9.26
N PHE A 254 2.44 18.23 -9.75
CA PHE A 254 1.36 17.77 -10.65
C PHE A 254 -0.06 18.11 -10.16
N PRO A 255 -0.41 17.94 -8.86
CA PRO A 255 -1.75 18.23 -8.39
C PRO A 255 -2.13 19.71 -8.55
N TYR A 256 -1.16 20.62 -8.38
CA TYR A 256 -1.37 22.05 -8.58
C TYR A 256 -1.74 22.36 -10.05
N TYR A 257 -0.98 21.81 -11.00
CA TYR A 257 -1.23 22.03 -12.42
C TYR A 257 -2.47 21.30 -12.95
N ALA A 258 -2.91 20.24 -12.26
CA ALA A 258 -4.15 19.54 -12.55
C ALA A 258 -5.39 20.22 -11.92
N ASN A 259 -5.23 21.32 -11.17
CA ASN A 259 -6.27 21.93 -10.34
C ASN A 259 -6.93 20.91 -9.38
N TRP A 260 -6.15 19.95 -8.88
CA TRP A 260 -6.65 18.91 -7.98
C TRP A 260 -6.73 19.45 -6.55
N THR A 261 -7.92 19.33 -5.94
CA THR A 261 -8.17 19.89 -4.61
C THR A 261 -8.00 18.85 -3.50
N ARG A 262 -8.60 17.66 -3.64
CA ARG A 262 -8.58 16.57 -2.65
C ARG A 262 -8.90 15.24 -3.32
N PRO A 263 -8.42 14.10 -2.76
CA PRO A 263 -8.77 12.79 -3.28
C PRO A 263 -10.25 12.52 -3.07
N THR A 264 -10.91 11.90 -4.04
CA THR A 264 -12.20 11.27 -3.81
C THR A 264 -11.95 9.96 -3.04
N VAL A 265 -11.95 10.06 -1.71
CA VAL A 265 -11.59 9.00 -0.73
C VAL A 265 -12.25 7.64 -1.02
N GLU A 266 -13.37 7.63 -1.74
CA GLU A 266 -14.17 6.44 -2.03
C GLU A 266 -13.49 5.38 -2.91
N ALA A 267 -12.51 5.72 -3.76
CA ALA A 267 -12.06 4.78 -4.79
C ALA A 267 -11.11 3.69 -4.26
N LEU A 268 -10.10 4.07 -3.48
CA LEU A 268 -9.03 3.16 -3.06
C LEU A 268 -9.47 2.19 -1.97
N GLU A 269 -10.21 2.69 -0.96
CA GLU A 269 -10.71 1.87 0.16
C GLU A 269 -11.73 0.83 -0.33
N LYS A 270 -12.49 1.15 -1.38
CA LYS A 270 -13.60 0.30 -1.88
C LYS A 270 -13.15 -0.96 -2.60
N LEU A 271 -12.00 -0.93 -3.29
CA LEU A 271 -11.51 -2.09 -4.05
C LEU A 271 -10.92 -3.19 -3.15
N ASP A 272 -10.10 -2.83 -2.16
CA ASP A 272 -9.48 -3.82 -1.28
C ASP A 272 -10.49 -4.39 -0.28
N PHE A 273 -11.40 -3.55 0.23
CA PHE A 273 -12.46 -3.97 1.15
C PHE A 273 -13.41 -5.00 0.50
N ARG A 274 -13.82 -4.79 -0.76
CA ARG A 274 -14.77 -5.67 -1.43
C ARG A 274 -14.23 -7.08 -1.65
N SER A 275 -12.99 -7.20 -2.15
CA SER A 275 -12.42 -8.52 -2.47
C SER A 275 -12.25 -9.38 -1.22
N LYS A 276 -11.72 -8.79 -0.14
CA LYS A 276 -11.53 -9.46 1.15
C LYS A 276 -12.84 -9.79 1.84
N PHE A 277 -13.80 -8.86 1.83
CA PHE A 277 -15.13 -9.10 2.39
C PHE A 277 -15.83 -10.28 1.70
N VAL A 278 -15.73 -10.37 0.37
CA VAL A 278 -16.29 -11.50 -0.40
C VAL A 278 -15.58 -12.82 -0.04
N THR A 279 -14.26 -12.83 0.11
CA THR A 279 -13.55 -14.06 0.53
C THR A 279 -13.93 -14.52 1.93
N THR A 280 -14.05 -13.58 2.89
CA THR A 280 -14.48 -13.89 4.26
C THR A 280 -15.91 -14.39 4.29
N LEU A 281 -16.83 -13.75 3.56
CA LEU A 281 -18.22 -14.23 3.42
C LEU A 281 -18.29 -15.61 2.79
N ARG A 282 -17.41 -15.93 1.84
CA ARG A 282 -17.37 -17.25 1.20
C ARG A 282 -16.90 -18.33 2.16
N ILE A 283 -15.84 -18.08 2.93
CA ILE A 283 -15.36 -19.00 3.99
C ILE A 283 -16.45 -19.20 5.04
N TRP A 284 -17.09 -18.11 5.47
CA TRP A 284 -18.20 -18.15 6.40
C TRP A 284 -19.37 -18.98 5.89
N GLY A 285 -19.81 -18.76 4.64
CA GLY A 285 -20.88 -19.52 4.02
C GLY A 285 -20.60 -21.02 3.95
N ILE A 286 -19.33 -21.40 3.69
CA ILE A 286 -18.90 -22.80 3.70
C ILE A 286 -18.99 -23.40 5.11
N CYS A 287 -18.50 -22.68 6.13
CA CYS A 287 -18.59 -23.12 7.53
C CYS A 287 -20.05 -23.29 7.98
N CYS A 288 -20.92 -22.31 7.68
CA CYS A 288 -22.35 -22.41 7.98
C CYS A 288 -23.00 -23.59 7.26
N GLY A 289 -22.68 -23.80 5.97
CA GLY A 289 -23.15 -24.95 5.20
C GLY A 289 -22.74 -26.28 5.83
N PHE A 290 -21.50 -26.38 6.32
CA PHE A 290 -21.01 -27.56 7.02
C PHE A 290 -21.75 -27.80 8.35
N CYS A 291 -21.95 -26.76 9.17
CA CYS A 291 -22.71 -26.86 10.42
C CYS A 291 -24.16 -27.33 10.17
N VAL A 292 -24.82 -26.79 9.15
CA VAL A 292 -26.18 -27.21 8.78
C VAL A 292 -26.20 -28.68 8.33
N ALA A 293 -25.23 -29.10 7.51
CA ALA A 293 -25.12 -30.49 7.06
C ALA A 293 -24.94 -31.46 8.23
N VAL A 294 -24.04 -31.15 9.17
CA VAL A 294 -23.84 -31.94 10.39
C VAL A 294 -25.12 -31.99 11.23
N GLY A 295 -25.79 -30.87 11.41
CA GLY A 295 -27.06 -30.81 12.14
C GLY A 295 -28.16 -31.67 11.51
N ILE A 296 -28.26 -31.70 10.18
CA ILE A 296 -29.20 -32.57 9.46
C ILE A 296 -28.84 -34.05 9.68
N ILE A 297 -27.56 -34.42 9.61
CA ILE A 297 -27.10 -35.79 9.84
C ILE A 297 -27.44 -36.25 11.26
N GLU A 298 -27.20 -35.40 12.26
CA GLU A 298 -27.55 -35.69 13.67
C GLU A 298 -29.06 -35.88 13.84
N LEU A 299 -29.88 -35.03 13.22
CA LEU A 299 -31.34 -35.17 13.25
C LEU A 299 -31.81 -36.46 12.58
N MET A 300 -31.27 -36.81 11.42
CA MET A 300 -31.58 -38.07 10.75
C MET A 300 -31.16 -39.28 11.58
N TYR A 301 -30.01 -39.20 12.26
CA TYR A 301 -29.53 -40.24 13.16
C TYR A 301 -30.44 -40.41 14.39
N GLU A 302 -30.86 -39.32 15.05
CA GLU A 302 -31.81 -39.39 16.17
C GLU A 302 -33.17 -39.98 15.73
N GLN A 303 -33.71 -39.56 14.58
CA GLN A 303 -34.97 -40.09 14.04
C GLN A 303 -34.88 -41.59 13.74
N CYS A 304 -33.78 -42.02 13.10
CA CYS A 304 -33.55 -43.43 12.79
C CYS A 304 -33.38 -44.27 14.07
N HIS A 305 -32.64 -43.77 15.05
CA HIS A 305 -32.47 -44.43 16.34
C HIS A 305 -33.80 -44.51 17.13
N TYR A 306 -34.62 -43.45 17.09
CA TYR A 306 -35.95 -43.45 17.70
C TYR A 306 -36.87 -44.48 17.04
N LEU A 307 -36.95 -44.49 15.71
CA LEU A 307 -37.69 -45.51 14.95
C LEU A 307 -37.25 -46.93 15.29
N LYS A 308 -35.93 -47.16 15.36
CA LYS A 308 -35.38 -48.47 15.75
C LYS A 308 -35.84 -48.89 17.14
N LYS A 309 -35.83 -47.99 18.13
CA LYS A 309 -36.37 -48.27 19.48
C LYS A 309 -37.86 -48.61 19.43
N VAL A 310 -38.67 -47.83 18.71
CA VAL A 310 -40.12 -48.08 18.58
C VAL A 310 -40.39 -49.45 17.97
N VAL A 311 -39.66 -49.82 16.90
CA VAL A 311 -39.77 -51.15 16.28
C VAL A 311 -39.38 -52.27 17.25
N THR A 312 -38.29 -52.11 18.01
CA THR A 312 -37.88 -53.10 19.01
C THR A 312 -38.91 -53.27 20.13
N TYR A 313 -39.51 -52.17 20.61
CA TYR A 313 -40.58 -52.21 21.61
C TYR A 313 -41.84 -52.90 21.06
N ALA A 314 -42.26 -52.57 19.84
CA ALA A 314 -43.40 -53.21 19.18
C ALA A 314 -43.17 -54.72 18.99
N SER A 315 -41.97 -55.12 18.57
CA SER A 315 -41.59 -56.53 18.43
C SER A 315 -41.67 -57.28 19.76
N ARG A 316 -41.24 -56.66 20.87
CA ARG A 316 -41.26 -57.28 22.20
C ARG A 316 -42.69 -57.51 22.72
N ILE A 317 -43.58 -56.53 22.52
CA ILE A 317 -45.00 -56.65 22.89
C ILE A 317 -45.69 -57.76 22.09
N MET A 318 -45.34 -57.93 20.81
CA MET A 318 -45.87 -59.02 19.99
C MET A 318 -45.40 -60.41 20.45
N THR A 319 -44.16 -60.53 20.94
CA THR A 319 -43.64 -61.82 21.47
C THR A 319 -44.14 -62.18 22.87
N GLU A 320 -44.57 -61.22 23.68
CA GLU A 320 -45.09 -61.49 25.04
C GLU A 320 -46.59 -61.81 25.06
N ASN A 321 -47.34 -61.44 24.02
CA ASN A 321 -48.80 -61.63 23.93
C ASN A 321 -49.25 -62.78 23.01
N GLY A 322 -48.32 -63.46 22.34
CA GLY A 322 -48.56 -64.65 21.52
C GLY A 322 -47.90 -65.85 22.15
#